data_AF-A0A1C6FNI3-F1
#
_entry.id   AF-A0A1C6FNI3-F1
#
_cell.length_a   1.000
_cell.length_b   1.000
_cell.length_c   1.000
_cell.angle_alpha   90.00
_cell.angle_beta   90.00
_cell.angle_gamma   90.00
#
_symmetry.space_group_name_H-M   'P 1'
#
loop_
_entity.id
_entity.type
_entity.pdbx_description
1 polymer ?
#
loop_
_entity_poly.entity_id
_entity_poly.type
_entity_poly.pdbx_seq_one_letter_code
_entity_poly.pdbx_strand_id
1 'polypeptide(L)'
;MKLVMVVTKLTGNEENDRARAQEYCRYAAHKGVIPVSAYLNFHGMFLDELGGAVEHVLAARLAKRVDEIWVFGNETDEKKQRRMEDACREYGGRAKYFDARKIGEDLLLCTMFSEELIEKLEEMEEF
;
A
#
# COMPACT_ATOMS: atom_id res chain seq x y z
N MET A 1 -2.17 -15.97 -6.41
CA MET A 1 -2.07 -14.49 -6.39
C MET A 1 -0.78 -13.99 -5.71
N LYS A 2 -0.31 -12.76 -6.00
CA LYS A 2 0.88 -12.14 -5.36
C LYS A 2 0.52 -11.40 -4.06
N LEU A 3 1.41 -11.44 -3.08
CA LEU A 3 1.36 -10.61 -1.87
C LEU A 3 2.03 -9.26 -2.10
N VAL A 4 1.33 -8.17 -1.81
CA VAL A 4 1.82 -6.81 -2.09
C VAL A 4 1.77 -5.95 -0.84
N MET A 5 2.90 -5.34 -0.48
CA MET A 5 2.92 -4.32 0.57
C MET A 5 2.50 -2.97 0.01
N VAL A 6 1.49 -2.34 0.62
CA VAL A 6 1.00 -1.02 0.25
C VAL A 6 1.66 0.05 1.13
N VAL A 7 2.35 1.00 0.49
CA VAL A 7 3.05 2.12 1.14
C VAL A 7 2.35 3.44 0.81
N THR A 8 1.74 4.02 1.83
CA THR A 8 1.01 5.30 1.76
C THR A 8 1.89 6.44 2.25
N LYS A 9 1.71 7.63 1.68
CA LYS A 9 2.36 8.84 2.19
C LYS A 9 1.66 9.31 3.45
N LEU A 10 2.39 9.45 4.55
CA LEU A 10 1.84 10.06 5.75
C LEU A 10 1.81 11.58 5.61
N THR A 11 0.68 12.17 5.98
CA THR A 11 0.47 13.63 6.01
C THR A 11 0.47 14.17 7.43
N GLY A 12 0.42 13.30 8.44
CA GLY A 12 0.25 13.67 9.85
C GLY A 12 -1.21 13.85 10.23
N ASN A 13 -2.15 13.69 9.29
CA ASN A 13 -3.56 13.53 9.58
C ASN A 13 -3.90 12.04 9.56
N GLU A 14 -4.04 11.45 10.75
CA GLU A 14 -4.20 9.99 10.91
C GLU A 14 -5.43 9.46 10.17
N GLU A 15 -6.55 10.17 10.25
CA GLU A 15 -7.82 9.79 9.62
C GLU A 15 -7.67 9.72 8.10
N ASN A 16 -7.07 10.76 7.49
CA ASN A 16 -6.81 10.80 6.05
C ASN A 16 -5.76 9.76 5.64
N ASP A 17 -4.70 9.57 6.42
CA ASP A 17 -3.65 8.59 6.15
C ASP A 17 -4.22 7.16 6.17
N ARG A 18 -5.13 6.87 7.12
CA ARG A 18 -5.84 5.60 7.26
C ARG A 18 -6.81 5.38 6.11
N ALA A 19 -7.63 6.37 5.77
CA ALA A 19 -8.57 6.29 4.66
C ALA A 19 -7.84 6.00 3.34
N ARG A 20 -6.74 6.73 3.04
CA ARG A 20 -5.94 6.50 1.83
C ARG A 20 -5.28 5.13 1.81
N ALA A 21 -4.75 4.66 2.94
CA ALA A 21 -4.21 3.30 3.02
C ALA A 21 -5.27 2.22 2.72
N GLN A 22 -6.51 2.39 3.21
CA GLN A 22 -7.61 1.48 2.88
C GLN A 22 -8.01 1.55 1.40
N GLU A 23 -8.08 2.75 0.83
CA GLU A 23 -8.36 2.95 -0.60
C GLU A 23 -7.33 2.26 -1.49
N TYR A 24 -6.04 2.42 -1.20
CA TYR A 24 -4.97 1.78 -1.97
C TYR A 24 -4.95 0.26 -1.80
N CYS A 25 -5.29 -0.26 -0.62
CA CYS A 25 -5.52 -1.70 -0.45
C CYS A 25 -6.69 -2.20 -1.30
N ARG A 26 -7.81 -1.49 -1.32
CA ARG A 26 -8.97 -1.83 -2.18
C ARG A 26 -8.59 -1.84 -3.66
N TYR A 27 -7.86 -0.83 -4.12
CA TYR A 27 -7.33 -0.79 -5.49
C TYR A 27 -6.45 -2.00 -5.81
N ALA A 28 -5.50 -2.32 -4.92
CA ALA A 28 -4.62 -3.46 -5.11
C ALA A 28 -5.41 -4.78 -5.17
N ALA A 29 -6.40 -4.98 -4.30
CA ALA A 29 -7.30 -6.14 -4.39
C ALA A 29 -7.99 -6.23 -5.77
N HIS A 30 -8.51 -5.11 -6.31
CA HIS A 30 -9.12 -5.10 -7.65
C HIS A 30 -8.14 -5.37 -8.80
N LYS A 31 -6.84 -5.19 -8.58
CA LYS A 31 -5.78 -5.62 -9.52
C LYS A 31 -5.38 -7.09 -9.32
N GLY A 32 -6.06 -7.83 -8.45
CA GLY A 32 -5.89 -9.27 -8.27
C GLY A 32 -4.65 -9.65 -7.45
N VAL A 33 -4.25 -8.78 -6.53
CA VAL A 33 -3.16 -9.07 -5.57
C VAL A 33 -3.71 -9.05 -4.15
N ILE A 34 -3.00 -9.70 -3.23
CA ILE A 34 -3.32 -9.69 -1.79
C ILE A 34 -2.64 -8.46 -1.17
N PRO A 35 -3.38 -7.43 -0.74
CA PRO A 35 -2.79 -6.21 -0.21
C PRO A 35 -2.50 -6.32 1.29
N VAL A 36 -1.34 -5.83 1.72
CA VAL A 36 -1.00 -5.65 3.14
C VAL A 36 -0.44 -4.25 3.35
N SER A 37 -1.12 -3.42 4.13
CA SER A 37 -0.60 -2.10 4.52
C SER A 37 0.10 -2.18 5.87
N ALA A 38 1.38 -1.83 5.93
CA ALA A 38 2.10 -1.72 7.20
C ALA A 38 1.47 -0.67 8.11
N TYR A 39 0.95 0.43 7.55
CA TYR A 39 0.27 1.47 8.31
C TYR A 39 -1.02 0.95 8.97
N LEU A 40 -1.89 0.26 8.22
CA LEU A 40 -3.15 -0.26 8.80
C LEU A 40 -2.93 -1.35 9.85
N ASN A 41 -1.84 -2.11 9.74
CA ASN A 41 -1.54 -3.22 10.66
C ASN A 41 -0.74 -2.78 11.88
N PHE A 42 0.18 -1.84 11.74
CA PHE A 42 1.17 -1.56 12.77
C PHE A 42 1.06 -0.16 13.39
N HIS A 43 0.49 0.83 12.70
CA HIS A 43 0.47 2.20 13.19
C HIS A 43 -0.33 2.33 14.49
N GLY A 44 0.31 2.88 15.53
CA GLY A 44 -0.29 3.10 16.84
C GLY A 44 -0.45 1.82 17.66
N MET A 45 0.20 0.73 17.25
CA MET A 45 0.17 -0.54 17.99
C MET A 45 0.91 -0.42 19.32
N PHE A 46 1.96 0.41 19.35
CA PHE A 46 2.80 0.64 20.51
C PHE A 46 2.76 2.13 20.89
N LEU A 47 2.36 2.43 22.12
CA LEU A 47 2.14 3.81 22.60
C LEU A 47 3.34 4.40 23.35
N ASP A 48 4.41 3.62 23.51
CA ASP A 48 5.64 4.07 24.15
C ASP A 48 6.59 4.81 23.19
N GLU A 49 7.65 5.41 23.75
CA GLU A 49 8.62 6.21 22.99
C GLU A 49 9.36 5.44 21.89
N LEU A 50 9.45 4.10 22.01
CA LEU A 50 10.09 3.23 21.03
C LEU A 50 9.09 2.62 20.04
N GLY A 51 7.79 2.90 20.20
CA GLY A 51 6.73 2.29 19.41
C GLY A 51 6.94 2.45 17.91
N GLY A 52 7.23 3.68 17.45
CA GLY A 52 7.52 3.94 16.03
C GLY A 52 8.73 3.17 15.49
N ALA A 53 9.74 2.92 16.33
CA ALA A 53 10.91 2.12 15.93
C ALA A 53 10.54 0.64 15.76
N VAL A 54 9.70 0.10 16.66
CA VAL A 54 9.18 -1.28 16.55
C VAL A 54 8.33 -1.42 15.29
N GLU A 55 7.41 -0.48 15.05
CA GLU A 55 6.57 -0.45 13.85
C GLU A 55 7.39 -0.42 12.56
N HIS A 56 8.44 0.41 12.52
CA HIS A 56 9.36 0.47 11.39
C HIS A 56 10.09 -0.85 11.16
N VAL A 57 10.57 -1.51 12.22
CA VAL A 57 11.20 -2.83 12.12
C VAL A 57 10.21 -3.86 11.57
N LEU A 58 8.96 -3.87 12.05
CA LEU A 58 7.92 -4.77 11.55
C LEU A 58 7.61 -4.52 10.07
N ALA A 59 7.48 -3.26 9.65
CA ALA A 59 7.28 -2.88 8.25
C ALA A 59 8.43 -3.36 7.36
N ALA A 60 9.68 -3.17 7.79
CA ALA A 60 10.85 -3.66 7.07
C ALA A 60 10.92 -5.19 6.99
N ARG A 61 10.45 -5.91 8.03
CA ARG A 61 10.33 -7.38 7.98
C ARG A 61 9.22 -7.85 7.05
N LEU A 62 8.08 -7.16 7.03
CA LEU A 62 6.99 -7.41 6.09
C LEU A 62 7.45 -7.20 4.65
N ALA A 63 8.16 -6.10 4.36
CA ALA A 63 8.69 -5.80 3.05
C ALA A 63 9.53 -6.95 2.48
N LYS A 64 10.29 -7.68 3.31
CA LYS A 64 11.09 -8.85 2.89
C LYS A 64 10.24 -10.08 2.52
N ARG A 65 8.98 -10.15 2.95
CA ARG A 65 8.09 -11.31 2.76
C ARG A 65 7.09 -11.14 1.61
N VAL A 66 6.78 -9.91 1.22
CA VAL A 66 5.86 -9.64 0.10
C VAL A 66 6.55 -9.86 -1.24
N ASP A 67 5.81 -10.11 -2.31
CA ASP A 67 6.34 -10.25 -3.67
C ASP A 67 6.68 -8.89 -4.29
N GLU A 68 5.85 -7.86 -4.01
CA GLU A 68 6.04 -6.51 -4.53
C GLU A 68 5.72 -5.45 -3.47
N ILE A 69 6.26 -4.24 -3.65
CA ILE A 69 5.94 -3.07 -2.81
C ILE A 69 5.32 -2.01 -3.70
N TRP A 70 4.10 -1.59 -3.40
CA TRP A 70 3.39 -0.57 -4.17
C TRP A 70 3.37 0.74 -3.38
N VAL A 71 4.05 1.75 -3.92
CA VAL A 71 4.22 3.07 -3.31
C VAL A 71 3.25 4.04 -3.96
N PHE A 72 2.30 4.55 -3.19
CA PHE A 72 1.26 5.44 -3.69
C PHE A 72 1.53 6.89 -3.33
N GLY A 73 1.42 7.77 -4.33
CA GLY A 73 1.71 9.20 -4.15
C GLY A 73 1.10 10.08 -5.21
N ASN A 74 1.18 11.39 -5.00
CA ASN A 74 0.70 12.42 -5.92
C ASN A 74 1.79 13.46 -6.24
N GLU A 75 3.05 13.10 -6.00
CA GLU A 75 4.21 13.96 -6.20
C GLU A 75 4.42 14.38 -7.67
N THR A 76 5.08 15.53 -7.85
CA THR A 76 5.69 15.93 -9.14
C THR A 76 6.87 15.00 -9.46
N ASP A 77 7.30 14.96 -10.73
CA ASP A 77 8.27 13.96 -11.22
C ASP A 77 9.58 13.91 -10.40
N GLU A 78 10.16 15.06 -10.02
CA GLU A 78 11.37 15.10 -9.19
C GLU A 78 11.16 14.51 -7.78
N LYS A 79 10.03 14.85 -7.15
CA LYS A 79 9.69 14.35 -5.81
C LYS A 79 9.29 12.88 -5.84
N LYS A 80 8.68 12.43 -6.95
CA LYS A 80 8.37 11.02 -7.22
C LYS A 80 9.64 10.19 -7.31
N GLN A 81 10.67 10.66 -8.01
CA GLN A 81 11.94 9.94 -8.12
C GLN A 81 12.59 9.76 -6.75
N ARG A 82 12.72 10.83 -5.96
CA ARG A 82 13.27 10.74 -4.60
C ARG A 82 12.50 9.77 -3.72
N ARG A 83 11.17 9.82 -3.79
CA ARG A 83 10.32 8.91 -3.03
C ARG A 83 10.52 7.45 -3.43
N MET A 84 10.74 7.21 -4.72
CA MET A 84 11.04 5.89 -5.22
C MET A 84 12.44 5.42 -4.77
N GLU A 85 13.44 6.30 -4.79
CA GLU A 85 14.77 6.00 -4.26
C GLU A 85 14.72 5.67 -2.76
N ASP A 86 13.95 6.43 -1.98
CA ASP A 86 13.75 6.19 -0.55
C ASP A 86 13.05 4.84 -0.29
N ALA A 87 11.96 4.54 -1.01
CA ALA A 87 11.28 3.26 -0.86
C ALA A 87 12.14 2.08 -1.34
N CYS A 88 12.94 2.25 -2.38
CA CYS A 88 13.92 1.24 -2.80
C CYS A 88 15.01 1.01 -1.75
N ARG A 89 15.48 2.08 -1.08
CA ARG A 89 16.46 1.99 0.00
C ARG A 89 15.87 1.31 1.24
N GLU A 90 14.62 1.61 1.58
CA GLU A 90 13.96 1.12 2.79
C GLU A 90 13.43 -0.31 2.65
N TYR A 91 12.85 -0.64 1.48
CA TYR A 91 12.11 -1.87 1.27
C TYR A 91 12.69 -2.76 0.14
N GLY A 92 13.65 -2.26 -0.63
CA GLY A 92 14.34 -2.97 -1.71
C GLY A 92 13.80 -2.68 -3.12
N GLY A 93 14.50 -3.17 -4.14
CA GLY A 93 14.24 -2.87 -5.57
C GLY A 93 12.96 -3.44 -6.19
N ARG A 94 12.05 -4.01 -5.38
CA ARG A 94 10.74 -4.53 -5.84
C ARG A 94 9.62 -3.49 -5.77
N ALA A 95 10.00 -2.25 -5.50
CA ALA A 95 9.07 -1.18 -5.25
C ALA A 95 8.62 -0.50 -6.57
N LYS A 96 7.31 -0.31 -6.72
CA LYS A 96 6.64 0.24 -7.90
C LYS A 96 5.83 1.45 -7.48
N TYR A 97 5.95 2.56 -8.22
CA TYR A 97 5.22 3.79 -7.92
C TYR A 97 3.88 3.86 -8.65
N PHE A 98 2.82 4.19 -7.91
CA PHE A 98 1.47 4.43 -8.42
C PHE A 98 1.07 5.89 -8.17
N ASP A 99 0.71 6.61 -9.24
CA ASP A 99 0.27 8.00 -9.15
C ASP A 99 -1.23 8.05 -8.83
N ALA A 100 -1.55 8.47 -7.60
CA ALA A 100 -2.91 8.60 -7.09
C ALA A 100 -3.80 9.48 -7.99
N ARG A 101 -3.23 10.47 -8.70
CA ARG A 101 -3.98 11.32 -9.63
C ARG A 101 -4.43 10.59 -10.88
N LYS A 102 -3.69 9.55 -11.29
CA LYS A 102 -3.97 8.78 -12.50
C LYS A 102 -4.90 7.60 -12.25
N ILE A 103 -5.00 7.16 -11.00
CA ILE A 103 -5.86 6.02 -10.59
C ILE A 103 -7.14 6.49 -9.89
N GLY A 104 -7.43 7.80 -9.86
CA GLY A 104 -8.59 8.36 -9.16
C GLY A 104 -9.93 7.79 -9.63
N GLU A 105 -10.10 7.62 -10.94
CA GLU A 105 -11.33 7.02 -11.51
C GLU A 105 -11.43 5.52 -11.17
N ASP A 106 -10.33 4.77 -11.30
CA ASP A 106 -10.25 3.37 -10.87
C ASP A 106 -10.62 3.22 -9.37
N LEU A 107 -10.14 4.12 -8.52
CA LEU A 107 -10.41 4.10 -7.08
C LEU A 107 -11.90 4.25 -6.76
N LEU A 108 -12.64 5.06 -7.52
CA LEU A 108 -14.08 5.22 -7.35
C LEU A 108 -14.81 3.92 -7.70
N LEU A 109 -14.46 3.31 -8.82
CA LEU A 109 -15.05 2.03 -9.26
C LEU A 109 -14.79 0.90 -8.26
N CYS A 110 -13.61 0.89 -7.64
CA CYS A 110 -13.22 -0.10 -6.62
C CYS A 110 -14.05 -0.03 -5.32
N THR A 111 -14.95 0.95 -5.16
CA THR A 111 -15.82 1.04 -3.96
C THR A 111 -17.21 0.46 -4.18
N MET A 112 -17.58 0.13 -5.42
CA MET A 112 -18.98 -0.09 -5.79
C MET A 112 -19.37 -1.55 -6.06
N PHE A 113 -18.42 -2.48 -6.20
CA PHE A 113 -18.70 -3.84 -6.69
C PHE A 113 -17.95 -4.93 -5.92
N SER A 114 -18.32 -5.15 -4.65
CA SER A 114 -17.65 -6.18 -3.83
C SER A 114 -18.00 -7.61 -4.26
N GLU A 115 -19.21 -7.85 -4.80
CA GLU A 115 -19.62 -9.17 -5.29
C GLU A 115 -18.82 -9.57 -6.55
N GLU A 116 -18.76 -8.68 -7.55
CA GLU A 116 -17.95 -8.87 -8.76
C GLU A 116 -16.45 -9.04 -8.43
N LEU A 117 -15.98 -8.37 -7.37
CA LEU A 117 -14.61 -8.54 -6.90
C LEU A 117 -14.37 -9.96 -6.36
N ILE A 118 -15.30 -10.54 -5.61
CA ILE A 118 -15.16 -11.91 -5.08
C ILE A 118 -15.00 -12.89 -6.24
N GLU A 119 -15.92 -12.87 -7.21
CA GLU A 119 -15.89 -13.75 -8.38
C GLU A 119 -14.55 -13.62 -9.12
N LYS A 120 -14.12 -12.38 -9.37
CA LYS A 120 -12.84 -12.11 -10.03
C LYS A 120 -11.64 -12.64 -9.24
N LEU A 121 -11.65 -12.53 -7.92
CA LEU A 121 -10.54 -13.01 -7.09
C LEU A 121 -10.48 -14.54 -7.06
N GLU A 122 -11.62 -15.21 -6.98
CA GLU A 122 -11.72 -16.67 -7.03
C GLU A 122 -11.23 -17.22 -8.38
N GLU A 123 -11.66 -16.61 -9.50
CA GLU A 123 -11.15 -16.97 -10.83
C GLU A 123 -9.61 -16.82 -10.93
N MET A 124 -9.04 -15.81 -10.27
CA MET A 124 -7.59 -15.56 -10.29
C MET A 124 -6.76 -16.49 -9.39
N GLU A 125 -7.39 -17.28 -8.52
CA GLU A 125 -6.71 -18.33 -7.75
C GLU A 125 -6.69 -19.68 -8.45
N GLU A 126 -7.59 -19.91 -9.42
CA GLU A 126 -7.67 -21.17 -10.17
C GLU A 126 -6.60 -21.31 -11.28
N PHE A 127 -5.84 -20.25 -11.58
CA PHE A 127 -4.76 -20.21 -12.59
C PHE A 127 -3.39 -19.82 -12.02
#